data_AF-L8DAB1-F1
#
_entry.id   AF-L8DAB1-F1
#
_cell.length_a   1.000
_cell.length_b   1.000
_cell.length_c   1.000
_cell.angle_alpha   90.00
_cell.angle_beta   90.00
_cell.angle_gamma   90.00
#
_symmetry.space_group_name_H-M   'P 1'
#
loop_
_entity.id
_entity.type
_entity.pdbx_description
1 polymer ?
#
loop_
_entity_poly.entity_id
_entity_poly.type
_entity_poly.pdbx_seq_one_letter_code
_entity_poly.pdbx_strand_id
1 'polypeptide(L)' 'MTITRTRPTTRLLNDELTSITTMLATRFPELTHEDIDDAVRATYHRLDSTARLRGHLIPLTCNRARGLLQGLESGV' A
#
# COMPACT_ATOMS: atom_id res chain seq x y z
N MET A 1 -10.01 18.86 -20.32
CA MET A 1 -9.10 18.68 -19.16
C MET A 1 -8.33 17.39 -19.36
N THR A 2 -7.09 17.48 -19.82
CA THR A 2 -6.24 16.32 -20.10
C THR A 2 -5.45 16.01 -18.84
N ILE A 3 -5.85 14.96 -18.10
CA ILE A 3 -5.08 14.48 -16.94
C ILE A 3 -3.83 13.79 -17.50
N THR A 4 -2.73 14.53 -17.60
CA THR A 4 -1.43 13.99 -18.00
C THR A 4 -1.00 12.98 -16.95
N ARG A 5 -1.09 11.71 -17.32
CA ARG A 5 -0.87 10.55 -16.47
C ARG A 5 0.64 10.26 -16.36
N THR A 6 1.33 11.08 -15.59
CA THR A 6 2.75 10.92 -15.31
C THR A 6 2.93 9.73 -14.35
N ARG A 7 3.87 8.83 -14.64
CA ARG A 7 4.28 7.83 -13.64
C ARG A 7 4.85 8.58 -12.43
N PRO A 8 4.41 8.31 -11.19
CA PRO A 8 5.07 8.88 -10.02
C PRO A 8 6.55 8.52 -10.09
N THR A 9 7.41 9.49 -9.80
CA THR A 9 8.84 9.21 -9.68
C THR A 9 9.04 8.23 -8.53
N THR A 10 10.07 7.39 -8.63
CA THR A 10 10.39 6.37 -7.62
C THR A 10 10.50 6.95 -6.21
N ARG A 11 10.94 8.21 -6.08
CA ARG A 11 11.01 8.93 -4.80
C ARG A 11 9.62 9.26 -4.24
N LEU A 12 8.75 9.87 -5.05
CA LEU A 12 7.39 10.25 -4.63
C LEU A 12 6.57 9.03 -4.23
N LEU A 13 6.73 7.93 -4.97
CA LEU A 13 6.11 6.65 -4.63
C LEU A 13 6.62 6.10 -3.29
N ASN A 14 7.94 6.12 -3.04
CA ASN A 14 8.48 5.62 -1.77
C ASN A 14 8.02 6.47 -0.58
N ASP A 15 7.91 7.79 -0.74
CA ASP A 15 7.40 8.68 0.30
C ASP A 15 5.92 8.35 0.61
N GLU A 16 5.10 8.11 -0.42
CA GLU A 16 3.70 7.68 -0.26
C GLU A 16 3.58 6.31 0.44
N LEU A 17 4.36 5.32 0.02
CA LEU A 17 4.37 4.00 0.67
C LEU A 17 4.83 4.09 2.13
N THR A 18 5.85 4.90 2.43
CA THR A 18 6.35 5.12 3.79
C THR A 18 5.29 5.77 4.70
N SER A 19 4.53 6.72 4.16
CA SER A 19 3.42 7.34 4.89
C SER A 19 2.33 6.32 5.23
N ILE A 20 2.01 5.42 4.30
CA ILE A 20 1.06 4.32 4.51
C ILE A 20 1.58 3.34 5.57
N THR A 21 2.85 2.94 5.48
CA THR A 21 3.50 2.05 6.47
C THR A 21 3.42 2.66 7.87
N THR A 22 3.70 3.95 8.02
CA THR A 22 3.64 4.65 9.32
C THR A 22 2.22 4.70 9.89
N MET A 23 1.23 5.00 9.04
CA MET A 23 -0.17 4.98 9.44
C MET A 23 -0.62 3.58 9.88
N LEU A 24 -0.23 2.54 9.15
CA LEU A 24 -0.57 1.16 9.47
C LEU A 24 0.15 0.66 10.73
N ALA A 25 1.41 1.05 10.96
CA ALA A 25 2.13 0.75 12.19
C ALA A 25 1.43 1.32 13.44
N THR A 26 0.82 2.50 13.33
CA THR A 26 0.00 3.06 14.40
C THR A 26 -1.27 2.24 14.65
N ARG A 27 -1.81 1.60 13.60
CA ARG A 27 -3.05 0.82 13.67
C ARG A 27 -2.83 -0.62 14.13
N PHE A 28 -1.65 -1.18 13.88
CA PHE A 28 -1.28 -2.56 14.18
C PHE A 28 -0.02 -2.59 15.05
N PRO A 29 -0.09 -2.17 16.33
CA PRO A 29 1.08 -2.02 17.18
C PRO A 29 1.76 -3.35 17.55
N GLU A 30 1.05 -4.48 17.40
CA GLU A 30 1.57 -5.82 17.68
C GLU A 30 2.44 -6.40 16.54
N LEU A 31 2.42 -5.76 15.36
CA LEU A 31 3.21 -6.18 14.21
C LEU A 31 4.50 -5.38 14.10
N THR A 32 5.55 -6.01 13.60
CA THR A 32 6.81 -5.29 13.37
C THR A 32 6.67 -4.29 12.22
N HIS A 33 7.44 -3.22 12.26
CA HIS A 33 7.46 -2.25 11.18
C HIS A 33 7.89 -2.86 9.83
N GLU A 34 8.76 -3.87 9.89
CA GLU A 34 9.24 -4.63 8.72
C GLU A 34 8.11 -5.44 8.09
N ASP A 35 7.32 -6.18 8.88
CA ASP A 35 6.17 -6.95 8.39
C ASP A 35 5.14 -6.03 7.69
N ILE A 36 4.93 -4.83 8.23
CA ILE A 36 4.00 -3.86 7.68
C ILE A 36 4.55 -3.27 6.36
N ASP A 37 5.84 -2.93 6.30
CA ASP A 37 6.45 -2.41 5.08
C ASP A 37 6.41 -3.43 3.94
N ASP A 38 6.76 -4.69 4.24
CA ASP A 38 6.70 -5.79 3.29
C ASP A 38 5.28 -6.01 2.76
N ALA A 39 4.27 -5.98 3.63
CA ALA A 39 2.87 -6.11 3.23
C ALA A 39 2.41 -4.96 2.32
N VAL A 40 2.82 -3.72 2.63
CA VAL A 40 2.50 -2.53 1.82
C VAL A 40 3.15 -2.62 0.44
N ARG A 41 4.45 -2.94 0.37
CA ARG A 41 5.21 -3.04 -0.89
C ARG A 41 4.71 -4.19 -1.76
N ALA A 42 4.48 -5.37 -1.18
CA ALA A 42 3.95 -6.52 -1.91
C ALA A 42 2.57 -6.22 -2.51
N THR A 43 1.71 -5.54 -1.75
CA THR A 43 0.37 -5.13 -2.22
C THR A 43 0.46 -4.13 -3.36
N TYR A 44 1.33 -3.12 -3.24
CA TYR A 44 1.58 -2.15 -4.31
C TYR A 44 2.05 -2.82 -5.60
N HIS A 45 3.06 -3.70 -5.53
CA HIS A 45 3.59 -4.39 -6.70
C HIS A 45 2.54 -5.29 -7.38
N ARG A 46 1.72 -5.99 -6.60
CA ARG A 46 0.63 -6.82 -7.12
C ARG A 46 -0.44 -5.99 -7.83
N LEU A 47 -0.75 -4.81 -7.32
CA LEU A 47 -1.72 -3.93 -7.97
C LEU A 47 -1.11 -3.23 -9.19
N ASP A 48 0.15 -2.75 -9.14
CA ASP A 48 0.79 -2.08 -10.28
C ASP A 48 0.95 -3.01 -11.48
N SER A 49 1.22 -4.30 -11.22
CA SER A 49 1.33 -5.34 -12.26
C SER A 49 -0.01 -5.67 -12.93
N THR A 50 -1.15 -5.39 -12.29
CA THR A 50 -2.49 -5.71 -12.82
C THR A 50 -3.30 -4.48 -13.23
N ALA A 51 -2.89 -3.28 -12.83
CA ALA A 51 -3.65 -2.05 -13.03
C ALA A 51 -3.47 -1.45 -14.44
N ARG A 52 -4.53 -1.55 -15.27
CA ARG A 52 -4.67 -0.75 -16.51
C ARG A 52 -4.98 0.74 -16.21
N LEU A 53 -5.47 1.06 -15.02
CA LEU A 53 -5.77 2.42 -14.52
C LEU A 53 -5.07 2.67 -13.17
N ARG A 54 -3.98 3.45 -13.22
CA ARG A 54 -3.02 3.64 -12.11
C ARG A 54 -3.39 4.76 -11.13
N GLY A 55 -4.35 5.62 -11.46
CA GLY A 55 -4.74 6.76 -10.61
C GLY A 55 -5.41 6.38 -9.27
N HIS A 56 -5.90 5.14 -9.15
CA HIS A 56 -6.55 4.63 -7.94
C HIS A 56 -5.73 3.53 -7.25
N LEU A 57 -4.47 3.33 -7.65
CA LEU A 57 -3.60 2.30 -7.08
C LEU A 57 -3.40 2.49 -5.58
N ILE A 58 -3.19 3.73 -5.14
CA ILE A 58 -2.92 4.05 -3.73
C ILE A 58 -4.15 3.75 -2.86
N PRO A 59 -5.36 4.26 -3.16
CA PRO A 59 -6.56 3.88 -2.43
C PRO A 59 -6.83 2.36 -2.41
N LEU A 60 -6.60 1.67 -3.54
CA LEU A 60 -6.79 0.22 -3.63
C LEU A 60 -5.76 -0.56 -2.81
N THR A 61 -4.51 -0.08 -2.77
CA THR A 61 -3.43 -0.67 -1.97
C THR A 61 -3.78 -0.60 -0.49
N CYS A 62 -4.18 0.57 0.01
CA CYS A 62 -4.61 0.74 1.39
C CYS A 62 -5.76 -0.19 1.76
N ASN A 63 -6.81 -0.25 0.94
CA ASN A 63 -7.99 -1.06 1.25
C ASN A 63 -7.67 -2.56 1.24
N ARG A 64 -6.81 -3.01 0.32
CA ARG A 64 -6.41 -4.42 0.20
C ARG A 64 -5.49 -4.87 1.34
N ALA A 65 -4.50 -4.06 1.69
CA ALA A 65 -3.58 -4.34 2.80
C ALA A 65 -4.35 -4.45 4.13
N ARG A 66 -5.32 -3.54 4.36
CA ARG A 66 -6.17 -3.57 5.55
C ARG A 66 -6.90 -4.90 5.74
N GLY A 67 -7.46 -5.46 4.65
CA GLY A 67 -8.18 -6.73 4.70
C GLY A 67 -7.28 -7.93 4.99
N LEU A 68 -6.04 -7.92 4.48
CA LEU A 68 -5.06 -8.97 4.77
C LEU A 68 -4.63 -8.95 6.24
N LEU A 69 -4.33 -7.76 6.77
CA LEU A 69 -3.92 -7.59 8.17
C LEU A 69 -5.05 -7.99 9.14
N GLN A 70 -6.31 -7.70 8.81
CA GLN A 70 -7.45 -8.19 9.60
C GLN A 70 -7.57 -9.71 9.62
N GLY A 71 -7.21 -10.40 8.53
CA GLY A 71 -7.19 -11.86 8.49
C GLY A 71 -6.10 -12.45 9.38
N LEU A 72 -4.92 -11.84 9.38
CA LEU A 72 -3.79 -12.25 10.23
C LEU A 72 -4.06 -12.03 11.72
N GLU A 73 -4.71 -10.92 12.08
CA GLU A 73 -5.13 -10.62 13.46
C GLU A 73 -6.21 -11.60 13.96
N SER A 74 -7.05 -12.12 13.06
CA SER A 74 -8.20 -12.97 13.41
C SER A 74 -7.87 -14.46 13.50
N GLY A 75 -6.62 -14.88 13.22
CA GLY A 75 -6.15 -16.26 13.42
C GLY A 75 -6.96 -17.33 12.68
N VAL A 76 -7.30 -17.11 11.41
CA VAL A 76 -7.86 -18.14 10.51
C VAL A 76 -6.78 -18.72 9.60
#